data_AF-A0A937BI07-F1
#
_entry.id   AF-A0A937BI07-F1
#
_cell.length_a   1.000
_cell.length_b   1.000
_cell.length_c   1.000
_cell.angle_alpha   90.00
_cell.angle_beta   90.00
_cell.angle_gamma   90.00
#
_symmetry.space_group_name_H-M   'P 1'
#
loop_
_entity.id
_entity.type
_entity.pdbx_description
1 polymer ?
#
loop_
_entity_poly.entity_id
_entity_poly.type
_entity_poly.pdbx_seq_one_letter_code
_entity_poly.pdbx_strand_id
1 'polypeptide(L)'
;MKRILFLFLSTLLALVLHAQADVKDQVVSAIGSGNAPALAKHLQPNVDLTVMATSDVYSKAQSEQILRKFFDEQEPQGLTIEHEGVSKMGDRYYIGKLRTARGEMRVTFFLKQTGGVFQVKQLRIEQAKGDL
;
A
#
# COMPACT_ATOMS: atom_id res chain seq x y z
N MET A 1 31.02 0.96 -35.89
CA MET A 1 29.65 1.52 -35.68
C MET A 1 28.66 0.48 -35.14
N LYS A 2 28.53 -0.73 -35.72
CA LYS A 2 27.61 -1.79 -35.20
C LYS A 2 27.88 -2.23 -33.74
N ARG A 3 29.16 -2.29 -33.31
CA ARG A 3 29.53 -2.68 -31.93
C ARG A 3 29.13 -1.64 -30.86
N ILE A 4 29.13 -0.36 -31.22
CA ILE A 4 28.71 0.75 -30.34
C ILE A 4 27.18 0.78 -30.22
N LEU A 5 26.46 0.45 -31.30
CA LEU A 5 25.01 0.31 -31.29
C LEU A 5 24.54 -0.86 -30.41
N PHE A 6 25.27 -1.99 -30.40
CA PHE A 6 25.00 -3.13 -29.50
C PHE A 6 25.25 -2.79 -28.02
N LEU A 7 26.28 -2.00 -27.70
CA LEU A 7 26.58 -1.54 -26.34
C LEU A 7 25.54 -0.54 -25.81
N PHE A 8 25.00 0.33 -26.66
CA PHE A 8 23.90 1.24 -26.32
C PHE A 8 22.57 0.49 -26.13
N LEU A 9 22.30 -0.54 -26.94
CA LEU A 9 21.08 -1.34 -26.82
C LEU A 9 21.10 -2.24 -25.57
N SER A 10 22.27 -2.74 -25.15
CA SER A 10 22.40 -3.52 -23.90
C SER A 10 22.28 -2.67 -22.63
N THR A 11 22.72 -1.41 -22.65
CA THR A 11 22.55 -0.49 -21.52
C THR A 11 21.10 -0.02 -21.36
N LEU A 12 20.36 0.15 -22.47
CA LEU A 12 18.94 0.51 -22.42
C LEU A 12 18.08 -0.62 -21.84
N LEU A 13 18.43 -1.89 -22.08
CA LEU A 13 17.70 -3.04 -21.55
C LEU A 13 17.94 -3.26 -20.04
N ALA A 14 19.13 -2.93 -19.52
CA ALA A 14 19.44 -3.03 -18.10
C ALA A 14 18.68 -2.01 -17.22
N LEU A 15 18.27 -0.87 -17.79
CA LEU A 15 17.47 0.16 -17.13
C LEU A 15 15.99 -0.24 -16.97
N VAL A 16 15.46 -1.08 -17.86
CA VAL A 16 14.05 -1.53 -17.80
C VAL A 16 13.84 -2.58 -16.70
N LEU A 17 14.90 -3.29 -16.28
CA LEU A 17 14.83 -4.32 -15.25
C LEU A 17 14.82 -3.79 -13.81
N HIS A 18 14.99 -2.47 -13.59
CA HIS A 18 15.28 -1.89 -12.26
C HIS A 18 14.13 -1.11 -11.59
N ALA A 19 12.86 -1.32 -11.94
CA ALA A 19 11.80 -0.49 -11.35
C ALA A 19 10.43 -1.15 -11.08
N GLN A 20 10.31 -2.48 -11.00
CA GLN A 20 9.13 -3.06 -10.34
C GLN A 20 9.36 -3.08 -8.83
N ALA A 21 9.03 -1.97 -8.16
CA ALA A 21 8.93 -1.95 -6.70
C ALA A 21 7.97 -3.05 -6.23
N ASP A 22 8.26 -3.75 -5.12
CA ASP A 22 7.34 -4.75 -4.55
C ASP A 22 5.97 -4.08 -4.32
N VAL A 23 4.86 -4.81 -4.54
CA VAL A 23 3.50 -4.30 -4.28
C VAL A 23 3.39 -3.74 -2.87
N LYS A 24 4.11 -4.35 -1.90
CA LYS A 24 4.29 -3.80 -0.56
C LYS A 24 4.74 -2.34 -0.60
N ASP A 25 5.84 -2.03 -1.28
CA ASP A 25 6.46 -0.70 -1.28
C ASP A 25 5.57 0.33 -1.98
N GLN A 26 4.84 -0.09 -3.01
CA GLN A 26 3.86 0.74 -3.70
C GLN A 26 2.67 1.09 -2.80
N VAL A 27 2.15 0.12 -2.03
CA VAL A 27 1.10 0.33 -1.03
C VAL A 27 1.60 1.25 0.09
N VAL A 28 2.81 1.02 0.59
CA VAL A 28 3.43 1.85 1.64
C VAL A 28 3.59 3.29 1.17
N SER A 29 4.11 3.49 -0.05
CA SER A 29 4.27 4.81 -0.65
C SER A 29 2.93 5.52 -0.85
N ALA A 30 1.91 4.82 -1.35
CA ALA A 30 0.59 5.39 -1.60
C ALA A 30 -0.10 5.83 -0.29
N ILE A 31 -0.04 5.01 0.77
CA ILE A 31 -0.60 5.38 2.07
C ILE A 31 0.20 6.52 2.70
N GLY A 32 1.54 6.43 2.71
CA GLY A 32 2.41 7.43 3.32
C GLY A 32 2.34 8.81 2.67
N SER A 33 1.99 8.88 1.38
CA SER A 33 1.79 10.13 0.63
C SER A 33 0.32 10.57 0.53
N GLY A 34 -0.62 9.82 1.12
CA GLY A 34 -2.05 10.13 1.01
C GLY A 34 -2.64 9.99 -0.40
N ASN A 35 -2.02 9.19 -1.27
CA ASN A 35 -2.46 9.03 -2.66
C ASN A 35 -3.47 7.88 -2.81
N ALA A 36 -4.75 8.17 -2.55
CA ALA A 36 -5.83 7.18 -2.66
C ALA A 36 -5.95 6.53 -4.06
N PRO A 37 -5.85 7.27 -5.19
CA PRO A 37 -5.87 6.64 -6.52
C PRO A 37 -4.72 5.67 -6.77
N ALA A 38 -3.52 5.98 -6.26
CA ALA A 38 -2.38 5.06 -6.36
C ALA A 38 -2.64 3.80 -5.54
N LEU A 39 -3.14 3.94 -4.32
CA LEU A 39 -3.49 2.82 -3.46
C LEU A 39 -4.58 1.93 -4.07
N ALA A 40 -5.59 2.54 -4.69
CA ALA A 40 -6.70 1.86 -5.34
C ALA A 40 -6.25 0.89 -6.45
N LYS A 41 -5.11 1.12 -7.10
CA LYS A 41 -4.54 0.20 -8.11
C LYS A 41 -4.17 -1.16 -7.52
N HIS A 42 -3.90 -1.22 -6.22
CA HIS A 42 -3.49 -2.42 -5.50
C HIS A 42 -4.60 -3.07 -4.69
N LEU A 43 -5.79 -2.45 -4.62
CA LEU A 43 -6.93 -3.02 -3.90
C LEU A 43 -7.56 -4.18 -4.68
N GLN A 44 -8.04 -5.18 -3.94
CA GLN A 44 -8.97 -6.18 -4.49
C GLN A 44 -10.30 -5.52 -4.87
N PRO A 45 -11.14 -6.18 -5.70
CA PRO A 45 -12.47 -5.66 -6.05
C PRO A 45 -13.34 -5.35 -4.84
N ASN A 46 -13.22 -6.16 -3.76
CA ASN A 46 -13.85 -5.94 -2.46
C ASN A 46 -12.75 -5.97 -1.38
N VAL A 47 -12.79 -5.00 -0.46
CA VAL A 47 -11.77 -4.80 0.58
C VAL A 47 -12.45 -4.75 1.93
N ASP A 48 -11.97 -5.56 2.88
CA ASP A 48 -12.28 -5.39 4.31
C ASP A 48 -11.55 -4.14 4.81
N LEU A 49 -12.28 -3.04 4.97
CA LEU A 49 -11.73 -1.73 5.28
C LEU A 49 -12.22 -1.27 6.64
N THR A 50 -11.27 -1.06 7.55
CA THR A 50 -11.49 -0.32 8.80
C THR A 50 -10.81 1.05 8.70
N VAL A 51 -11.57 2.13 8.86
CA VAL A 51 -11.02 3.48 9.03
C VAL A 51 -11.64 4.08 10.29
N MET A 52 -10.80 4.35 11.28
CA MET A 52 -11.21 4.79 12.62
C MET A 52 -12.15 3.77 13.26
N ALA A 53 -13.40 4.16 13.54
CA ALA A 53 -14.40 3.31 14.16
C ALA A 53 -15.31 2.61 13.14
N THR A 54 -15.21 2.94 11.86
CA THR A 54 -16.07 2.38 10.81
C THR A 54 -15.37 1.21 10.14
N SER A 55 -16.05 0.05 10.10
CA SER A 55 -15.54 -1.17 9.47
C SER A 55 -16.65 -1.83 8.66
N ASP A 56 -16.36 -2.13 7.39
CA ASP A 56 -17.25 -2.90 6.51
C ASP A 56 -16.44 -3.46 5.32
N VAL A 57 -17.07 -4.27 4.48
CA VAL A 57 -16.54 -4.67 3.18
C VAL A 57 -17.03 -3.70 2.11
N TYR A 58 -16.10 -3.03 1.45
CA TYR A 58 -16.39 -2.04 0.42
C TYR A 58 -15.83 -2.46 -0.94
N SER A 59 -16.48 -2.02 -2.01
CA SER A 59 -15.87 -2.12 -3.34
C SER A 59 -14.61 -1.26 -3.43
N LYS A 60 -13.69 -1.60 -4.33
CA LYS A 60 -12.49 -0.80 -4.63
C LYS A 60 -12.79 0.69 -4.80
N ALA A 61 -13.85 1.01 -5.55
CA ALA A 61 -14.24 2.40 -5.80
C ALA A 61 -14.70 3.10 -4.52
N GLN A 62 -15.51 2.44 -3.68
CA GLN A 62 -15.93 2.97 -2.39
C GLN A 62 -14.74 3.14 -1.44
N SER A 63 -13.84 2.15 -1.37
CA SER A 63 -12.61 2.23 -0.58
C SER A 63 -11.74 3.42 -0.99
N GLU A 64 -11.57 3.67 -2.30
CA GLU A 64 -10.83 4.83 -2.79
C GLU A 64 -11.44 6.15 -2.31
N GLN A 65 -12.76 6.30 -2.36
CA GLN A 65 -13.44 7.51 -1.89
C GLN A 65 -13.30 7.71 -0.38
N ILE A 66 -13.46 6.63 0.41
CA ILE A 66 -13.29 6.66 1.87
C ILE A 66 -11.87 7.06 2.23
N LEU A 67 -10.87 6.43 1.58
CA LEU A 67 -9.46 6.69 1.82
C LEU A 67 -9.05 8.10 1.38
N ARG A 68 -9.60 8.61 0.27
CA ARG A 68 -9.38 9.99 -0.16
C ARG A 68 -9.84 10.98 0.90
N LYS A 69 -11.10 10.86 1.37
CA LYS A 69 -11.62 11.72 2.43
C LYS A 69 -10.74 11.64 3.69
N PHE A 70 -10.36 10.44 4.08
CA PHE A 70 -9.49 10.23 5.23
C PHE A 70 -8.10 10.88 5.05
N PHE A 71 -7.48 10.75 3.88
CA PHE A 71 -6.16 11.35 3.60
C PHE A 71 -6.23 12.87 3.51
N ASP A 72 -7.30 13.43 2.95
CA ASP A 72 -7.54 14.88 2.92
C ASP A 72 -7.73 15.44 4.34
N GLU A 73 -8.35 14.67 5.24
CA GLU A 73 -8.56 15.08 6.63
C GLU A 73 -7.29 14.95 7.48
N GLN A 74 -6.56 13.83 7.39
CA GLN A 74 -5.42 13.54 8.27
C GLN A 74 -4.09 14.10 7.75
N GLU A 75 -3.94 14.26 6.43
CA GLU A 75 -2.69 14.64 5.76
C GLU A 75 -1.51 13.71 6.11
N PRO A 76 -1.43 12.50 5.53
CA PRO A 76 -0.31 11.59 5.71
C PRO A 76 1.05 12.19 5.35
N GLN A 77 2.06 11.85 6.14
CA GLN A 77 3.43 12.38 6.02
C GLN A 77 4.49 11.27 5.98
N GLY A 78 4.08 10.02 5.87
CA GLY A 78 4.93 8.83 5.84
C GLY A 78 4.34 7.64 6.58
N LEU A 79 4.54 6.45 6.00
CA LEU A 79 4.22 5.17 6.62
C LEU A 79 5.52 4.36 6.82
N THR A 80 5.78 3.93 8.04
CA THR A 80 6.91 3.06 8.38
C THR A 80 6.39 1.69 8.82
N ILE A 81 6.83 0.62 8.16
CA ILE A 81 6.48 -0.76 8.55
C ILE A 81 7.36 -1.19 9.72
N GLU A 82 6.73 -1.67 10.80
CA GLU A 82 7.38 -2.14 12.03
C GLU A 82 7.31 -3.65 12.19
N HIS A 83 6.25 -4.27 11.66
CA HIS A 83 6.10 -5.72 11.68
C HIS A 83 5.56 -6.24 10.35
N GLU A 84 6.02 -7.41 9.95
CA GLU A 84 5.53 -8.11 8.78
C GLU A 84 5.61 -9.63 8.97
N GLY A 85 4.83 -10.36 8.18
CA GLY A 85 4.88 -11.82 8.20
C GLY A 85 3.84 -12.45 7.29
N VAL A 86 3.58 -13.73 7.53
CA VAL A 86 2.59 -14.51 6.79
C VAL A 86 1.52 -14.98 7.77
N SER A 87 0.25 -14.75 7.42
CA SER A 87 -0.90 -15.18 8.21
C SER A 87 -1.09 -16.70 8.12
N LYS A 88 -1.92 -17.27 9.01
CA LYS A 88 -2.29 -18.70 8.97
C LYS A 88 -2.90 -19.13 7.64
N MET A 89 -3.51 -18.19 6.91
CA MET A 89 -4.16 -18.41 5.61
C MET A 89 -3.23 -18.14 4.42
N GLY A 90 -1.94 -17.86 4.66
CA GLY A 90 -0.93 -17.62 3.63
C GLY A 90 -0.86 -16.18 3.10
N ASP A 91 -1.75 -15.29 3.54
CA ASP A 91 -1.68 -13.88 3.13
C ASP A 91 -0.53 -13.17 3.85
N ARG A 92 0.23 -12.33 3.15
CA ARG A 92 1.31 -11.50 3.73
C ARG A 92 0.66 -10.34 4.50
N TYR A 93 1.11 -10.07 5.71
CA TYR A 93 0.59 -8.95 6.51
C TYR A 93 1.70 -7.98 6.87
N TYR A 94 1.30 -6.72 7.06
CA TYR A 94 2.18 -5.62 7.41
C TYR A 94 1.49 -4.74 8.44
N ILE A 95 2.26 -4.30 9.42
CA ILE A 95 1.83 -3.42 10.49
C ILE A 95 2.84 -2.27 10.55
N GLY A 96 2.34 -1.04 10.55
CA GLY A 96 3.19 0.13 10.57
C GLY A 96 2.54 1.34 11.22
N LYS A 97 3.35 2.38 11.36
CA LYS A 97 2.97 3.68 11.88
C LYS A 97 2.83 4.68 10.74
N LEU A 98 1.63 5.23 10.61
CA LEU A 98 1.32 6.33 9.72
C LEU A 98 1.45 7.64 10.49
N ARG A 99 2.46 8.43 10.16
CA ARG A 99 2.56 9.80 10.64
C ARG A 99 1.61 10.68 9.82
N THR A 100 0.82 11.51 10.49
CA THR A 100 -0.11 12.45 9.87
C THR A 100 0.03 13.84 10.51
N ALA A 101 -0.59 14.87 9.93
CA ALA A 101 -0.64 16.18 10.56
C ALA A 101 -1.44 16.20 11.89
N ARG A 102 -2.29 15.20 12.12
CA ARG A 102 -3.19 15.11 13.29
C ARG A 102 -2.75 14.08 14.35
N GLY A 103 -1.59 13.47 14.17
CA GLY A 103 -1.06 12.46 15.07
C GLY A 103 -0.63 11.18 14.36
N GLU A 104 -0.23 10.20 15.15
CA GLU A 104 0.21 8.90 14.66
C GLU A 104 -0.94 7.88 14.68
N MET A 105 -1.00 7.04 13.65
CA MET A 105 -2.03 6.03 13.49
C MET A 105 -1.41 4.68 13.19
N ARG A 106 -2.04 3.62 13.66
CA ARG A 106 -1.65 2.25 13.33
C ARG A 106 -2.28 1.87 11.99
N VAL A 107 -1.45 1.44 11.05
CA VAL A 107 -1.88 0.85 9.79
C VAL A 107 -1.62 -0.66 9.83
N THR A 108 -2.59 -1.45 9.44
CA THR A 108 -2.43 -2.88 9.19
C THR A 108 -3.02 -3.22 7.83
N PHE A 109 -2.28 -3.91 6.97
CA PHE A 109 -2.83 -4.38 5.71
C PHE A 109 -2.37 -5.80 5.36
N PHE A 110 -3.21 -6.50 4.61
CA PHE A 110 -2.95 -7.85 4.14
C PHE A 110 -2.91 -7.89 2.62
N LEU A 111 -1.84 -8.44 2.09
CA LEU A 111 -1.69 -8.77 0.67
C LEU A 111 -2.04 -10.23 0.44
N LYS A 112 -3.02 -10.45 -0.43
CA LYS A 112 -3.42 -11.77 -0.92
C LYS A 112 -2.92 -11.93 -2.36
N GLN A 113 -2.30 -13.07 -2.65
CA GLN A 113 -1.93 -13.41 -4.02
C GLN A 113 -3.13 -14.03 -4.75
N THR A 114 -3.47 -13.54 -5.93
CA THR A 114 -4.50 -14.13 -6.80
C THR A 114 -4.04 -13.99 -8.25
N GLY A 115 -3.98 -15.10 -8.99
CA GLY A 115 -3.48 -15.09 -10.36
C GLY A 115 -2.03 -14.58 -10.50
N GLY A 116 -1.18 -14.82 -9.50
CA GLY A 116 0.21 -14.35 -9.50
C GLY A 116 0.41 -12.91 -9.01
N VAL A 117 -0.66 -12.12 -8.85
CA VAL A 117 -0.59 -10.72 -8.44
C VAL A 117 -0.98 -10.57 -6.97
N PHE A 118 -0.19 -9.81 -6.20
CA PHE A 118 -0.56 -9.42 -4.85
C PHE A 118 -1.51 -8.23 -4.86
N GLN A 119 -2.57 -8.30 -4.06
CA GLN A 119 -3.54 -7.22 -3.88
C GLN A 119 -3.93 -7.10 -2.41
N VAL A 120 -4.25 -5.87 -2.00
CA VAL A 120 -4.75 -5.56 -0.66
C VAL A 120 -6.17 -6.10 -0.53
N LYS A 121 -6.32 -7.15 0.29
CA LYS A 121 -7.63 -7.71 0.64
C LYS A 121 -8.26 -7.02 1.85
N GLN A 122 -7.42 -6.46 2.72
CA GLN A 122 -7.80 -5.88 3.99
C GLN A 122 -6.87 -4.72 4.35
N LEU A 123 -7.44 -3.63 4.81
CA LEU A 123 -6.74 -2.43 5.27
C LEU A 123 -7.43 -1.89 6.52
N ARG A 124 -6.65 -1.67 7.58
CA ARG A 124 -7.13 -1.09 8.83
C ARG A 124 -6.27 0.11 9.17
N ILE A 125 -6.90 1.26 9.39
CA ILE A 125 -6.26 2.48 9.88
C ILE A 125 -6.98 2.87 11.16
N GLU A 126 -6.28 2.75 12.29
CA GLU A 126 -6.84 2.93 13.63
C GLU A 126 -5.99 3.96 14.38
N GLN A 127 -6.60 4.64 15.35
CA GLN A 127 -5.84 5.47 16.28
C GLN A 127 -4.74 4.62 16.92
N ALA A 128 -3.53 5.17 17.07
CA ALA A 128 -2.53 4.52 17.89
C ALA A 128 -3.11 4.41 19.30
N LYS A 129 -3.31 3.18 19.79
CA LYS A 129 -3.66 2.99 21.21
C LYS A 129 -2.47 3.54 21.99
N GLY A 130 -2.69 4.60 22.77
CA GLY A 130 -1.80 4.89 23.88
C GLY A 130 -1.79 3.65 24.78
N ASP A 131 -0.61 3.16 25.11
CA ASP A 131 -0.45 2.14 26.15
C ASP A 131 -1.03 2.75 27.44
N LEU A 132 -2.30 2.45 27.74
CA LEU A 132 -2.94 2.69 29.02
C LEU A 132 -2.55 1.58 29.98
#